data_AF-A0A7D9JFE7-F1
#
_entry.id   AF-A0A7D9JFE7-F1
#
_cell.length_a   1.000
_cell.length_b   1.000
_cell.length_c   1.000
_cell.angle_alpha   90.00
_cell.angle_beta   90.00
_cell.angle_gamma   90.00
#
_symmetry.space_group_name_H-M   'P 1'
#
loop_
_entity.id
_entity.type
_entity.pdbx_description
1 polymer ?
#
loop_
_entity_poly.entity_id
_entity_poly.type
_entity_poly.pdbx_seq_one_letter_code
_entity_poly.pdbx_strand_id
1 'polypeptide(L)'
;MSGVEESVAPTILNLEWTNQHGCGDGDLNCNIVLQYQCRPSGQKDPYREIRNGLFTADQNVQGVTSRHTRQNRNGKRYGYECPEERDYYPYFHPTDWIDIAVLANVSHCDYYKRESFNTQAKGECMELYNKNADYKENVNTWRHASEYNNKEDCEKNKGKWVTFHNYLEETDLEKSQCTRLPNGRRLIWAIPYRSENVDQFKGNDTEGWKRCLVSLSPPDCRSAPHSRSNHLGNGEGVVTLSHPWKLPYFPSGKEQKCTLRIRYNISTNDYDPMKTFSDSNGADNSPITNDPEVLFGKPDNNNVPLQLAINTAQFGRTFQDRSHVFKIIPREKHFEDKRIWNLNVRGKRGNIVQTFPAVEYDFAPKRLTINSNDYIHVQWEGSNTNPGGYAGEGRDQTDRSNMVAMEKPDISFPQNSGLFDHAKVIHALDGRHNMTSADIAIAMATAGTYNDATKFPADLNEFEQCNRKQLAQLDCYPPSYAGLLLQFKKGVYYYMCSGNNNFTNRNQKGRLTVSD
;
A
#
# COMPACT_ATOMS: atom_id res chain seq x y z
N MET A 1 12.43 -3.72 9.29
CA MET A 1 13.37 -2.64 9.67
C MET A 1 13.38 -1.55 8.61
N SER A 2 13.58 -0.29 8.98
CA SER A 2 13.69 0.85 8.07
C SER A 2 14.87 0.71 7.09
N GLY A 3 14.92 1.57 6.07
CA GLY A 3 16.17 1.81 5.34
C GLY A 3 17.23 2.52 6.20
N VAL A 4 18.30 2.99 5.57
CA VAL A 4 19.45 3.67 6.22
C VAL A 4 19.74 4.99 5.52
N GLU A 5 19.85 4.94 4.19
CA GLU A 5 19.97 6.06 3.25
C GLU A 5 19.50 5.56 1.87
N GLU A 6 19.23 6.46 0.90
CA GLU A 6 18.76 6.04 -0.44
C GLU A 6 19.78 5.19 -1.22
N SER A 7 21.07 5.22 -0.87
CA SER A 7 22.17 4.69 -1.69
C SER A 7 22.99 3.54 -1.10
N VAL A 8 23.00 3.30 0.23
CA VAL A 8 23.95 2.34 0.84
C VAL A 8 23.40 0.91 0.86
N ALA A 9 22.33 0.65 1.61
CA ALA A 9 21.74 -0.69 1.68
C ALA A 9 20.24 -0.67 2.06
N PRO A 10 19.30 -0.93 1.12
CA PRO A 10 17.88 -0.79 1.38
C PRO A 10 17.29 -1.96 2.19
N THR A 11 16.19 -1.71 2.89
CA THR A 11 15.21 -2.76 3.20
C THR A 11 14.19 -2.81 2.07
N ILE A 12 13.94 -3.98 1.51
CA ILE A 12 13.01 -4.18 0.41
C ILE A 12 11.79 -4.94 0.91
N LEU A 13 10.61 -4.36 0.71
CA LEU A 13 9.32 -5.02 0.88
C LEU A 13 8.71 -5.24 -0.51
N ASN A 14 8.51 -6.50 -0.91
CA ASN A 14 7.85 -6.78 -2.18
C ASN A 14 6.34 -6.55 -2.02
N LEU A 15 5.81 -5.55 -2.70
CA LEU A 15 4.38 -5.29 -2.74
C LEU A 15 3.79 -6.12 -3.86
N GLU A 16 2.78 -6.93 -3.55
CA GLU A 16 2.06 -7.77 -4.51
C GLU A 16 0.56 -7.50 -4.36
N TRP A 17 -0.17 -7.54 -5.47
CA TRP A 17 -1.60 -7.23 -5.47
C TRP A 17 -2.34 -8.07 -6.50
N THR A 18 -3.65 -8.18 -6.31
CA THR A 18 -4.56 -8.74 -7.30
C THR A 18 -5.36 -7.61 -7.97
N ASN A 19 -5.53 -7.70 -9.28
CA ASN A 19 -6.40 -6.81 -10.04
C ASN A 19 -7.28 -7.64 -10.98
N GLN A 20 -8.60 -7.49 -10.84
CA GLN A 20 -9.56 -8.19 -11.69
C GLN A 20 -9.48 -7.72 -13.15
N HIS A 21 -9.22 -6.43 -13.37
CA HIS A 21 -9.21 -5.87 -14.71
C HIS A 21 -7.82 -6.06 -15.32
N GLY A 22 -7.74 -6.16 -16.64
CA GLY A 22 -6.48 -6.27 -17.35
C GLY A 22 -5.66 -4.97 -17.25
N CYS A 23 -4.38 -5.08 -17.52
CA CYS A 23 -3.47 -3.94 -17.53
C CYS A 23 -2.54 -4.12 -18.73
N GLY A 24 -2.56 -3.19 -19.68
CA GLY A 24 -1.85 -3.33 -20.96
C GLY A 24 -2.39 -4.44 -21.87
N ASP A 25 -3.54 -5.03 -21.55
CA ASP A 25 -4.21 -6.08 -22.32
C ASP A 25 -5.16 -5.43 -23.34
N GLY A 26 -4.74 -5.35 -24.61
CA GLY A 26 -5.51 -4.72 -25.68
C GLY A 26 -5.69 -3.21 -25.51
N ASP A 27 -6.95 -2.76 -25.46
CA ASP A 27 -7.35 -1.33 -25.40
C ASP A 27 -7.47 -0.76 -23.97
N LEU A 28 -7.05 -1.52 -22.95
CA LEU A 28 -7.14 -1.11 -21.54
C LEU A 28 -5.87 -0.39 -21.07
N ASN A 29 -6.02 0.89 -20.77
CA ASN A 29 -5.03 1.69 -20.06
C ASN A 29 -5.16 1.46 -18.55
N CYS A 30 -4.03 1.32 -17.87
CA CYS A 30 -3.98 1.14 -16.44
C CYS A 30 -2.93 2.05 -15.80
N ASN A 31 -3.29 2.66 -14.68
CA ASN A 31 -2.38 3.37 -13.79
C ASN A 31 -2.50 2.76 -12.38
N ILE A 32 -1.41 2.21 -11.87
CA ILE A 32 -1.32 1.67 -10.51
C ILE A 32 -0.51 2.66 -9.67
N VAL A 33 -1.12 3.21 -8.64
CA VAL A 33 -0.48 4.17 -7.73
C VAL A 33 -0.32 3.51 -6.36
N LEU A 34 0.93 3.35 -5.93
CA LEU A 34 1.30 2.78 -4.64
C LEU A 34 1.66 3.91 -3.69
N GLN A 35 1.03 3.91 -2.52
CA GLN A 35 1.17 4.97 -1.53
C GLN A 35 1.22 4.40 -0.13
N TYR A 36 1.83 5.14 0.78
CA TYR A 36 1.75 4.86 2.21
C TYR A 36 1.55 6.14 2.99
N GLN A 37 1.07 6.00 4.20
CA GLN A 37 1.06 7.06 5.20
C GLN A 37 1.51 6.47 6.52
N CYS A 38 2.17 7.25 7.37
CA CYS A 38 2.56 6.83 8.72
C CYS A 38 2.01 7.82 9.74
N ARG A 39 1.45 7.33 10.85
CA ARG A 39 0.78 8.14 11.88
C ARG A 39 0.77 7.48 13.27
N PRO A 40 0.63 8.27 14.35
CA PRO A 40 -0.12 7.88 15.55
C PRO A 40 -1.65 7.80 15.26
N SER A 41 -2.40 6.93 15.93
CA SER A 41 -3.74 6.47 15.49
C SER A 41 -4.94 7.41 15.77
N GLY A 42 -5.73 7.73 14.74
CA GLY A 42 -7.20 7.87 14.80
C GLY A 42 -7.81 9.26 14.57
N GLN A 43 -8.47 9.49 13.42
CA GLN A 43 -9.69 10.32 13.27
C GLN A 43 -10.19 10.40 11.81
N LYS A 44 -11.36 11.05 11.64
CA LYS A 44 -12.17 11.12 10.41
C LYS A 44 -11.66 12.20 9.44
N ASP A 45 -11.57 11.87 8.15
CA ASP A 45 -11.53 12.88 7.10
C ASP A 45 -12.70 13.86 7.24
N PRO A 46 -12.43 15.18 7.22
CA PRO A 46 -13.45 16.22 7.20
C PRO A 46 -14.00 16.39 5.78
N TYR A 47 -15.20 16.95 5.71
CA TYR A 47 -15.86 17.22 4.44
C TYR A 47 -15.19 18.42 3.76
N ARG A 48 -14.84 18.28 2.47
CA ARG A 48 -14.54 19.40 1.57
C ARG A 48 -15.72 19.60 0.63
N GLU A 49 -15.96 20.82 0.14
CA GLU A 49 -16.90 21.03 -0.96
C GLU A 49 -16.32 20.52 -2.29
N ILE A 50 -17.15 20.09 -3.25
CA ILE A 50 -16.74 19.63 -4.59
C ILE A 50 -16.31 20.85 -5.37
N ARG A 51 -15.28 20.63 -6.16
CA ARG A 51 -14.97 21.44 -7.33
C ARG A 51 -16.18 21.65 -8.24
N ASN A 52 -16.54 22.91 -8.49
CA ASN A 52 -16.84 23.28 -9.87
C ASN A 52 -15.59 22.92 -10.69
N GLY A 53 -15.69 21.90 -11.56
CA GLY A 53 -14.55 21.54 -12.41
C GLY A 53 -14.11 20.07 -12.43
N LEU A 54 -14.92 19.13 -11.91
CA LEU A 54 -14.65 17.71 -12.09
C LEU A 54 -15.22 17.15 -13.39
N PHE A 55 -14.46 16.32 -14.12
CA PHE A 55 -15.05 15.57 -15.21
C PHE A 55 -16.02 14.50 -14.66
N THR A 56 -17.31 14.71 -14.87
CA THR A 56 -18.39 13.82 -14.45
C THR A 56 -19.03 13.09 -15.63
N ALA A 57 -18.56 13.33 -16.85
CA ALA A 57 -19.25 12.94 -18.08
C ALA A 57 -20.69 13.48 -18.06
N ASP A 58 -21.68 12.62 -18.29
CA ASP A 58 -23.12 12.90 -18.22
C ASP A 58 -23.76 12.59 -16.84
N GLN A 59 -22.95 12.23 -15.82
CA GLN A 59 -23.49 11.91 -14.48
C GLN A 59 -23.97 13.17 -13.74
N ASN A 60 -25.22 13.12 -13.25
CA ASN A 60 -25.81 14.18 -12.43
C ASN A 60 -25.50 14.01 -10.92
N VAL A 61 -24.36 14.50 -10.45
CA VAL A 61 -23.92 14.41 -9.04
C VAL A 61 -24.89 15.10 -8.05
N GLN A 62 -25.23 14.44 -6.94
CA GLN A 62 -26.31 14.87 -6.02
C GLN A 62 -25.89 15.83 -4.90
N GLY A 63 -24.67 16.34 -4.95
CA GLY A 63 -24.16 17.24 -3.93
C GLY A 63 -22.86 17.87 -4.37
N VAL A 64 -22.40 18.84 -3.58
CA VAL A 64 -21.18 19.61 -3.80
C VAL A 64 -20.16 19.35 -2.69
N THR A 65 -19.96 18.10 -2.24
CA THR A 65 -18.83 17.75 -1.32
C THR A 65 -17.95 16.63 -1.86
N SER A 66 -16.64 16.59 -1.56
CA SER A 66 -15.61 15.68 -2.12
C SER A 66 -15.94 14.18 -2.06
N ARG A 67 -17.05 13.85 -1.42
CA ARG A 67 -17.74 12.56 -1.44
C ARG A 67 -18.43 12.26 -2.77
N HIS A 68 -18.92 13.25 -3.50
CA HIS A 68 -19.65 13.04 -4.74
C HIS A 68 -18.71 13.16 -5.93
N THR A 69 -18.62 12.09 -6.70
CA THR A 69 -17.80 12.00 -7.91
C THR A 69 -18.59 11.24 -8.96
N ARG A 70 -18.07 11.14 -10.20
CA ARG A 70 -18.65 10.28 -11.26
C ARG A 70 -18.92 8.86 -10.78
N GLN A 71 -18.03 8.30 -9.96
CA GLN A 71 -18.11 6.94 -9.42
C GLN A 71 -18.86 6.86 -8.07
N ASN A 72 -19.19 8.00 -7.44
CA ASN A 72 -19.86 8.04 -6.13
C ASN A 72 -20.95 9.12 -6.08
N ARG A 73 -21.88 9.08 -7.03
CA ARG A 73 -22.92 10.10 -7.25
C ARG A 73 -23.70 10.52 -5.99
N ASN A 74 -23.99 9.57 -5.09
CA ASN A 74 -24.79 9.80 -3.88
C ASN A 74 -23.94 10.15 -2.64
N GLY A 75 -22.63 10.35 -2.83
CA GLY A 75 -21.71 10.73 -1.76
C GLY A 75 -21.57 9.69 -0.65
N LYS A 76 -21.76 8.40 -0.92
CA LYS A 76 -21.67 7.36 0.11
C LYS A 76 -20.26 7.30 0.70
N ARG A 77 -20.15 7.22 2.03
CA ARG A 77 -18.87 7.20 2.74
C ARG A 77 -18.39 5.76 2.94
N TYR A 78 -17.12 5.51 2.62
CA TYR A 78 -16.45 4.22 2.81
C TYR A 78 -15.24 4.38 3.75
N GLY A 79 -15.47 4.26 5.05
CA GLY A 79 -14.43 4.45 6.07
C GLY A 79 -13.82 5.87 6.04
N TYR A 80 -12.50 5.94 6.00
CA TYR A 80 -11.69 7.18 5.94
C TYR A 80 -11.24 7.51 4.51
N GLU A 81 -12.10 7.30 3.53
CA GLU A 81 -11.78 7.57 2.12
C GLU A 81 -12.36 8.91 1.71
N CYS A 82 -11.55 9.74 1.05
CA CYS A 82 -11.97 10.84 0.21
C CYS A 82 -12.17 10.32 -1.23
N PRO A 83 -13.41 10.17 -1.74
CA PRO A 83 -13.67 9.65 -3.09
C PRO A 83 -13.04 10.49 -4.20
N GLU A 84 -12.94 11.81 -4.01
CA GLU A 84 -12.25 12.68 -4.94
C GLU A 84 -10.73 12.40 -4.99
N GLU A 85 -10.09 12.21 -3.84
CA GLU A 85 -8.67 11.84 -3.78
C GLU A 85 -8.44 10.45 -4.36
N ARG A 86 -9.40 9.53 -4.20
CA ARG A 86 -9.36 8.22 -4.85
C ARG A 86 -9.38 8.38 -6.37
N ASP A 87 -10.38 9.09 -6.89
CA ASP A 87 -10.68 9.10 -8.32
C ASP A 87 -9.65 9.88 -9.15
N TYR A 88 -8.98 10.87 -8.54
CA TYR A 88 -8.08 11.78 -9.26
C TYR A 88 -6.64 11.69 -8.74
N TYR A 89 -5.71 11.42 -9.66
CA TYR A 89 -4.29 11.41 -9.40
C TYR A 89 -3.48 11.97 -10.58
N PRO A 90 -2.44 12.81 -10.34
CA PRO A 90 -2.03 13.42 -9.07
C PRO A 90 -3.12 14.26 -8.42
N TYR A 91 -3.20 14.20 -7.09
CA TYR A 91 -4.18 15.00 -6.36
C TYR A 91 -3.68 16.44 -6.23
N PHE A 92 -4.56 17.41 -6.46
CA PHE A 92 -4.25 18.84 -6.58
C PHE A 92 -4.37 19.56 -5.23
N HIS A 93 -4.92 18.91 -4.20
CA HIS A 93 -4.87 19.36 -2.82
C HIS A 93 -3.83 18.59 -2.01
N PRO A 94 -3.43 19.13 -0.84
CA PRO A 94 -2.64 18.39 0.11
C PRO A 94 -3.32 17.09 0.56
N THR A 95 -2.50 16.08 0.83
CA THR A 95 -2.90 14.75 1.29
C THR A 95 -1.85 14.16 2.22
N ASP A 96 -2.26 13.27 3.13
CA ASP A 96 -1.34 12.60 4.06
C ASP A 96 -0.53 11.48 3.39
N TRP A 97 -0.92 11.07 2.19
CA TRP A 97 -0.31 9.97 1.46
C TRP A 97 1.01 10.40 0.82
N ILE A 98 2.02 9.56 0.99
CA ILE A 98 3.32 9.65 0.35
C ILE A 98 3.32 8.68 -0.84
N ASP A 99 3.68 9.19 -2.01
CA ASP A 99 3.74 8.38 -3.23
C ASP A 99 5.01 7.50 -3.22
N ILE A 100 4.83 6.18 -3.35
CA ILE A 100 5.92 5.20 -3.50
C ILE A 100 6.28 5.10 -4.98
N ALA A 101 5.28 4.72 -5.79
CA ALA A 101 5.45 4.43 -7.20
C ALA A 101 4.17 4.66 -8.00
N VAL A 102 4.34 5.02 -9.26
CA VAL A 102 3.29 5.12 -10.28
C VAL A 102 3.66 4.19 -11.43
N LEU A 103 2.92 3.10 -11.58
CA LEU A 103 3.10 2.15 -12.68
C LEU A 103 2.05 2.51 -13.75
N ALA A 104 2.50 3.15 -14.82
CA ALA A 104 1.66 3.80 -15.83
C ALA A 104 2.37 3.79 -17.20
N ASN A 105 1.84 4.48 -18.20
CA ASN A 105 2.60 4.76 -19.41
C ASN A 105 3.82 5.62 -19.08
N VAL A 106 5.02 5.17 -19.47
CA VAL A 106 6.29 5.83 -19.12
C VAL A 106 6.42 7.26 -19.69
N SER A 107 5.70 7.58 -20.78
CA SER A 107 5.66 8.94 -21.34
C SER A 107 5.06 9.97 -20.38
N HIS A 108 4.27 9.53 -19.40
CA HIS A 108 3.67 10.39 -18.37
C HIS A 108 4.52 10.50 -17.09
N CYS A 109 5.69 9.84 -17.03
CA CYS A 109 6.47 9.80 -15.80
C CYS A 109 6.95 11.17 -15.32
N ASP A 110 7.34 12.07 -16.23
CA ASP A 110 7.75 13.42 -15.85
C ASP A 110 6.59 14.23 -15.27
N TYR A 111 5.38 14.01 -15.79
CA TYR A 111 4.16 14.60 -15.24
C TYR A 111 3.91 14.09 -13.81
N TYR A 112 3.89 12.76 -13.60
CA TYR A 112 3.65 12.20 -12.27
C TYR A 112 4.71 12.59 -11.24
N LYS A 113 5.99 12.57 -11.63
CA LYS A 113 7.10 12.99 -10.76
C LYS A 113 7.05 14.47 -10.41
N ARG A 114 6.57 15.32 -11.32
CA ARG A 114 6.47 16.76 -11.08
C ARG A 114 5.25 17.10 -10.22
N GLU A 115 4.08 16.59 -10.58
CA GLU A 115 2.80 16.95 -9.97
C GLU A 115 2.46 16.18 -8.69
N SER A 116 3.26 15.17 -8.30
CA SER A 116 3.13 14.48 -7.02
C SER A 116 3.25 15.45 -5.84
N PHE A 117 2.50 15.21 -4.76
CA PHE A 117 2.62 16.01 -3.54
C PHE A 117 3.97 15.79 -2.83
N ASN A 118 4.71 14.73 -3.16
CA ASN A 118 6.08 14.53 -2.68
C ASN A 118 7.02 15.66 -3.14
N THR A 119 6.74 16.29 -4.29
CA THR A 119 7.63 17.22 -4.99
C THR A 119 7.05 18.60 -5.19
N GLN A 120 5.74 18.70 -5.43
CA GLN A 120 5.04 19.95 -5.67
C GLN A 120 4.13 20.26 -4.50
N ALA A 121 4.43 21.35 -3.81
CA ALA A 121 3.60 21.90 -2.76
C ALA A 121 2.18 22.20 -3.27
N LYS A 122 1.17 21.98 -2.44
CA LYS A 122 -0.24 22.13 -2.80
C LYS A 122 -0.88 23.20 -1.94
N GLY A 123 -1.78 23.97 -2.55
CA GLY A 123 -2.52 25.02 -1.87
C GLY A 123 -3.81 24.50 -1.25
N GLU A 124 -4.17 25.04 -0.09
CA GLU A 124 -5.47 24.83 0.55
C GLU A 124 -5.91 26.12 1.26
N CYS A 125 -7.23 26.37 1.28
CA CYS A 125 -7.79 27.51 1.98
C CYS A 125 -7.93 27.21 3.47
N MET A 126 -7.27 28.01 4.30
CA MET A 126 -7.44 28.00 5.74
C MET A 126 -8.56 28.96 6.11
N GLU A 127 -9.63 28.42 6.68
CA GLU A 127 -10.82 29.19 7.07
C GLU A 127 -11.01 29.18 8.58
N LEU A 128 -11.66 30.21 9.12
CA LEU A 128 -12.03 30.25 10.54
C LEU A 128 -13.44 29.72 10.75
N TYR A 129 -13.74 29.17 11.93
CA TYR A 129 -15.09 28.67 12.26
C TYR A 129 -16.15 29.79 12.15
N ASN A 130 -15.82 30.99 12.62
CA ASN A 130 -16.59 32.19 12.41
C ASN A 130 -15.89 33.07 11.35
N LYS A 131 -16.42 33.04 10.11
CA LYS A 131 -15.90 33.82 8.97
C LYS A 131 -15.96 35.35 9.17
N ASN A 132 -16.72 35.82 10.16
CA ASN A 132 -16.91 37.25 10.44
C ASN A 132 -16.09 37.75 11.64
N ALA A 133 -15.29 36.88 12.27
CA ALA A 133 -14.43 37.26 13.38
C ALA A 133 -12.96 36.99 13.03
N ASP A 134 -12.06 37.79 13.60
CA ASP A 134 -10.62 37.55 13.49
C ASP A 134 -10.21 36.26 14.20
N TYR A 135 -9.03 35.74 13.83
CA TYR A 135 -8.42 34.63 14.56
C TYR A 135 -8.19 35.03 16.02
N LYS A 136 -8.63 34.17 16.93
CA LYS A 136 -8.37 34.25 18.37
C LYS A 136 -8.24 32.84 18.91
N GLU A 137 -7.07 32.51 19.47
CA GLU A 137 -6.68 31.13 19.83
C GLU A 137 -7.74 30.34 20.61
N ASN A 138 -8.48 30.98 21.51
CA ASN A 138 -9.50 30.33 22.34
C ASN A 138 -10.96 30.66 21.94
N VAL A 139 -11.18 31.38 20.84
CA VAL A 139 -12.50 31.91 20.46
C VAL A 139 -12.86 31.58 19.00
N ASN A 140 -11.89 31.70 18.09
CA ASN A 140 -12.09 31.47 16.67
C ASN A 140 -10.80 30.95 16.04
N THR A 141 -10.73 29.64 15.86
CA THR A 141 -9.57 28.92 15.35
C THR A 141 -9.77 28.51 13.89
N TRP A 142 -8.71 27.96 13.29
CA TRP A 142 -8.77 27.42 11.95
C TRP A 142 -9.64 26.16 11.89
N ARG A 143 -10.41 26.05 10.83
CA ARG A 143 -11.22 24.89 10.48
C ARG A 143 -10.32 23.83 9.88
N HIS A 144 -10.69 22.60 10.15
CA HIS A 144 -10.12 21.43 9.50
C HIS A 144 -10.65 21.21 8.07
N ALA A 145 -11.63 22.01 7.60
CA ALA A 145 -12.27 21.90 6.30
C ALA A 145 -12.10 23.18 5.47
N SER A 146 -11.90 22.99 4.17
CA SER A 146 -11.81 24.04 3.15
C SER A 146 -13.00 23.95 2.21
N GLU A 147 -13.71 25.06 2.06
CA GLU A 147 -14.82 25.32 1.12
C GLU A 147 -14.28 25.84 -0.21
N TYR A 148 -13.26 26.71 -0.16
CA TYR A 148 -12.68 27.34 -1.35
C TYR A 148 -11.45 26.59 -1.86
N ASN A 149 -11.43 26.31 -3.16
CA ASN A 149 -10.43 25.43 -3.79
C ASN A 149 -9.34 26.18 -4.56
N ASN A 150 -9.41 27.51 -4.62
CA ASN A 150 -8.44 28.36 -5.28
C ASN A 150 -8.17 29.60 -4.41
N LYS A 151 -7.04 30.24 -4.70
CA LYS A 151 -6.57 31.39 -3.94
C LYS A 151 -7.54 32.57 -3.98
N GLU A 152 -8.10 32.86 -5.15
CA GLU A 152 -8.97 34.03 -5.36
C GLU A 152 -10.25 33.91 -4.52
N ASP A 153 -10.96 32.79 -4.64
CA ASP A 153 -12.18 32.55 -3.86
C ASP A 153 -11.90 32.46 -2.36
N CYS A 154 -10.78 31.86 -1.99
CA CYS A 154 -10.35 31.79 -0.59
C CYS A 154 -10.20 33.18 0.02
N GLU A 155 -9.41 34.04 -0.62
CA GLU A 155 -9.11 35.38 -0.13
C GLU A 155 -10.33 36.30 -0.20
N LYS A 156 -11.16 36.18 -1.25
CA LYS A 156 -12.42 36.91 -1.38
C LYS A 156 -13.39 36.63 -0.22
N ASN A 157 -13.36 35.42 0.30
CA ASN A 157 -14.21 34.98 1.41
C ASN A 157 -13.50 35.03 2.78
N LYS A 158 -12.46 35.88 2.90
CA LYS A 158 -11.69 36.11 4.13
C LYS A 158 -10.94 34.86 4.65
N GLY A 159 -10.82 33.83 3.83
CA GLY A 159 -9.92 32.71 4.07
C GLY A 159 -8.48 33.10 3.79
N LYS A 160 -7.56 32.24 4.22
CA LYS A 160 -6.13 32.40 3.99
C LYS A 160 -5.61 31.28 3.10
N TRP A 161 -5.12 31.62 1.92
CA TRP A 161 -4.54 30.62 1.03
C TRP A 161 -3.15 30.19 1.51
N VAL A 162 -2.97 28.91 1.79
CA VAL A 162 -1.73 28.38 2.38
C VAL A 162 -1.14 27.28 1.51
N THR A 163 0.15 27.40 1.24
CA THR A 163 0.92 26.41 0.47
C THR A 163 1.58 25.41 1.40
N PHE A 164 1.02 24.21 1.41
CA PHE A 164 1.46 23.10 2.25
C PHE A 164 2.46 22.21 1.53
N HIS A 165 3.29 21.51 2.31
CA HIS A 165 4.27 20.55 1.81
C HIS A 165 4.07 19.18 2.46
N ASN A 166 4.20 18.13 1.65
CA ASN A 166 4.34 16.77 2.15
C ASN A 166 5.77 16.56 2.67
N TYR A 167 5.92 15.61 3.59
CA TYR A 167 7.18 15.38 4.26
C TYR A 167 7.25 13.97 4.85
N LEU A 168 8.48 13.48 5.05
CA LEU A 168 8.68 12.20 5.73
C LEU A 168 8.47 12.34 7.23
N GLU A 169 9.17 13.28 7.87
CA GLU A 169 9.01 13.63 9.28
C GLU A 169 9.47 15.07 9.55
N GLU A 170 9.02 15.63 10.67
CA GLU A 170 9.48 16.92 11.19
C GLU A 170 10.79 16.73 11.96
N THR A 171 11.60 17.79 11.99
CA THR A 171 12.82 17.87 12.80
C THR A 171 12.73 19.03 13.78
N ASP A 172 13.53 18.97 14.83
CA ASP A 172 13.65 20.06 15.83
C ASP A 172 14.65 21.16 15.40
N LEU A 173 15.08 21.16 14.12
CA LEU A 173 16.05 22.12 13.61
C LEU A 173 15.42 23.48 13.33
N GLU A 174 16.18 24.53 13.64
CA GLU A 174 15.79 25.90 13.35
C GLU A 174 15.97 26.25 11.87
N LYS A 175 15.34 27.34 11.42
CA LYS A 175 15.38 27.81 10.01
C LYS A 175 16.80 27.89 9.44
N SER A 176 17.77 28.40 10.21
CA SER A 176 19.17 28.56 9.77
C SER A 176 19.88 27.22 9.56
N GLN A 177 19.43 26.15 10.20
CA GLN A 177 20.00 24.80 10.11
C GLN A 177 19.26 23.93 9.07
N CYS A 178 18.09 24.37 8.59
CA CYS A 178 17.18 23.59 7.76
C CYS A 178 17.59 23.53 6.29
N THR A 179 18.70 22.86 5.98
CA THR A 179 19.20 22.73 4.61
C THR A 179 19.39 21.26 4.21
N ARG A 180 20.14 20.50 5.01
CA ARG A 180 20.47 19.11 4.73
C ARG A 180 20.89 18.39 6.02
N LEU A 181 20.50 17.12 6.14
CA LEU A 181 20.96 16.23 7.21
C LEU A 181 22.38 15.71 6.94
N PRO A 182 23.10 15.20 7.96
CA PRO A 182 24.44 14.64 7.79
C PRO A 182 24.52 13.51 6.74
N ASN A 183 23.45 12.72 6.61
CA ASN A 183 23.30 11.66 5.60
C ASN A 183 23.00 12.18 4.18
N GLY A 184 23.15 13.49 3.95
CA GLY A 184 22.91 14.12 2.65
C GLY A 184 21.45 14.35 2.30
N ARG A 185 20.50 13.90 3.14
CA ARG A 185 19.06 14.06 2.88
C ARG A 185 18.64 15.52 2.96
N ARG A 186 17.92 15.99 1.95
CA ARG A 186 17.46 17.38 1.85
C ARG A 186 16.41 17.68 2.92
N LEU A 187 16.52 18.88 3.48
CA LEU A 187 15.54 19.47 4.37
C LEU A 187 14.85 20.65 3.67
N ILE A 188 13.63 20.97 4.08
CA ILE A 188 12.89 22.13 3.60
C ILE A 188 12.25 22.87 4.77
N TRP A 189 12.42 24.19 4.82
CA TRP A 189 11.73 25.06 5.78
C TRP A 189 10.37 25.48 5.22
N ALA A 190 9.32 24.77 5.60
CA ALA A 190 8.00 24.87 4.97
C ALA A 190 6.87 24.54 5.93
N ILE A 191 5.63 24.83 5.54
CA ILE A 191 4.43 24.53 6.34
C ILE A 191 4.07 23.05 6.11
N PRO A 192 4.14 22.18 7.14
CA PRO A 192 3.81 20.77 7.01
C PRO A 192 2.32 20.57 6.76
N TYR A 193 1.97 19.57 5.95
CA TYR A 193 0.60 19.06 5.89
C TYR A 193 0.45 17.76 6.68
N ARG A 194 -0.43 17.80 7.69
CA ARG A 194 -1.09 16.62 8.26
C ARG A 194 -2.52 16.98 8.47
N SER A 195 -3.45 16.19 7.93
CA SER A 195 -4.87 16.45 8.11
C SER A 195 -5.19 16.67 9.59
N GLU A 196 -4.72 15.79 10.49
CA GLU A 196 -4.98 15.87 11.93
C GLU A 196 -4.48 17.14 12.67
N ASN A 197 -3.59 17.93 12.06
CA ASN A 197 -2.97 19.08 12.72
C ASN A 197 -3.36 20.42 12.08
N VAL A 198 -4.23 20.42 11.06
CA VAL A 198 -4.60 21.65 10.34
C VAL A 198 -5.26 22.68 11.28
N ASP A 199 -6.11 22.23 12.20
CA ASP A 199 -6.77 23.10 13.19
C ASP A 199 -5.86 23.51 14.36
N GLN A 200 -4.68 22.90 14.48
CA GLN A 200 -3.71 23.17 15.54
C GLN A 200 -2.75 24.33 15.22
N PHE A 201 -2.77 24.86 13.98
CA PHE A 201 -1.99 26.04 13.65
C PHE A 201 -2.45 27.26 14.47
N LYS A 202 -1.48 28.05 14.96
CA LYS A 202 -1.74 29.17 15.87
C LYS A 202 -1.37 30.51 15.26
N GLY A 203 -2.15 31.53 15.58
CA GLY A 203 -1.97 32.88 15.08
C GLY A 203 -2.39 33.04 13.62
N ASN A 204 -2.16 34.25 13.08
CA ASN A 204 -2.41 34.60 11.69
C ASN A 204 -1.12 34.91 10.92
N ASP A 205 0.06 34.54 11.42
CA ASP A 205 1.31 34.62 10.65
C ASP A 205 1.75 33.20 10.25
N THR A 206 1.78 32.94 8.93
CA THR A 206 2.14 31.64 8.38
C THR A 206 3.63 31.35 8.47
N GLU A 207 4.49 32.35 8.71
CA GLU A 207 5.92 32.10 8.94
C GLU A 207 6.14 31.29 10.21
N GLY A 208 5.35 31.55 11.27
CA GLY A 208 5.38 30.78 12.52
C GLY A 208 4.87 29.35 12.39
N TRP A 209 4.22 29.00 11.28
CA TRP A 209 3.73 27.64 11.01
C TRP A 209 4.76 26.77 10.32
N LYS A 210 5.83 27.38 9.80
CA LYS A 210 6.90 26.63 9.14
C LYS A 210 7.65 25.79 10.16
N ARG A 211 8.07 24.61 9.71
CA ARG A 211 8.92 23.67 10.44
C ARG A 211 10.04 23.23 9.50
N CYS A 212 11.08 22.66 10.08
CA CYS A 212 12.10 22.02 9.29
C CYS A 212 11.71 20.58 8.97
N LEU A 213 11.43 20.30 7.69
CA LEU A 213 10.86 19.03 7.24
C LEU A 213 11.89 18.20 6.50
N VAL A 214 11.91 16.89 6.76
CA VAL A 214 12.64 15.92 5.94
C VAL A 214 11.92 15.76 4.61
N SER A 215 12.57 16.16 3.51
CA SER A 215 11.92 16.13 2.20
C SER A 215 11.71 14.71 1.69
N LEU A 216 10.69 14.57 0.86
CA LEU A 216 10.38 13.35 0.13
C LEU A 216 11.08 13.36 -1.23
N SER A 217 11.33 12.16 -1.74
CA SER A 217 11.81 11.96 -3.10
C SER A 217 10.61 11.87 -4.06
N PRO A 218 10.78 12.22 -5.34
CA PRO A 218 9.77 11.94 -6.35
C PRO A 218 9.39 10.45 -6.34
N PRO A 219 8.12 10.09 -6.64
CA PRO A 219 7.75 8.69 -6.75
C PRO A 219 8.55 7.98 -7.83
N ASP A 220 8.78 6.68 -7.65
CA ASP A 220 9.24 5.83 -8.74
C ASP A 220 8.19 5.84 -9.85
N CYS A 221 8.60 5.83 -11.11
CA CYS A 221 7.67 5.74 -12.22
C CYS A 221 8.18 4.78 -13.26
N ARG A 222 7.35 3.79 -13.59
CA ARG A 222 7.69 2.68 -14.47
C ARG A 222 6.49 2.30 -15.32
N SER A 223 6.73 1.46 -16.33
CA SER A 223 5.64 0.85 -17.10
C SER A 223 4.70 0.09 -16.17
N ALA A 224 3.40 0.26 -16.38
CA ALA A 224 2.41 -0.62 -15.78
C ALA A 224 2.67 -2.07 -16.25
N PRO A 225 2.74 -3.05 -15.33
CA PRO A 225 3.02 -4.42 -15.70
C PRO A 225 1.80 -5.06 -16.36
N HIS A 226 2.04 -5.88 -17.40
CA HIS A 226 0.97 -6.49 -18.15
C HIS A 226 0.24 -7.57 -17.33
N SER A 227 -1.09 -7.57 -17.36
CA SER A 227 -1.93 -8.64 -16.81
C SER A 227 -3.21 -8.80 -17.62
N ARG A 228 -3.63 -10.05 -17.85
CA ARG A 228 -4.88 -10.34 -18.57
C ARG A 228 -6.10 -10.04 -17.70
N SER A 229 -7.17 -9.54 -18.32
CA SER A 229 -8.47 -9.36 -17.66
C SER A 229 -9.01 -10.66 -17.06
N ASN A 230 -9.62 -10.57 -15.87
CA ASN A 230 -10.16 -11.68 -15.07
C ASN A 230 -9.15 -12.75 -14.64
N HIS A 231 -7.84 -12.42 -14.63
CA HIS A 231 -6.77 -13.31 -14.16
C HIS A 231 -6.07 -12.81 -12.89
N LEU A 232 -6.72 -11.88 -12.17
CA LEU A 232 -6.37 -11.44 -10.81
C LEU A 232 -4.91 -10.96 -10.64
N GLY A 233 -4.34 -10.31 -11.66
CA GLY A 233 -2.97 -9.85 -11.60
C GLY A 233 -1.92 -10.94 -11.77
N ASN A 234 -2.25 -12.03 -12.45
CA ASN A 234 -1.22 -12.91 -13.01
C ASN A 234 -0.61 -12.23 -14.23
N GLY A 235 0.65 -11.84 -14.07
CA GLY A 235 1.48 -11.26 -15.12
C GLY A 235 2.20 -12.33 -15.95
N GLU A 236 3.13 -11.85 -16.77
CA GLU A 236 3.97 -12.70 -17.62
C GLU A 236 4.72 -13.77 -16.82
N GLY A 237 4.80 -15.00 -17.33
CA GLY A 237 5.44 -16.12 -16.62
C GLY A 237 4.66 -16.65 -15.41
N VAL A 238 3.37 -16.27 -15.28
CA VAL A 238 2.46 -16.70 -14.20
C VAL A 238 3.02 -16.31 -12.82
N VAL A 239 3.60 -15.11 -12.75
CA VAL A 239 3.96 -14.46 -11.49
C VAL A 239 2.98 -13.34 -11.21
N THR A 240 2.67 -13.13 -9.95
CA THR A 240 1.81 -12.02 -9.56
C THR A 240 2.51 -10.69 -9.81
N LEU A 241 1.74 -9.68 -10.20
CA LEU A 241 2.25 -8.32 -10.33
C LEU A 241 2.87 -7.88 -9.01
N SER A 242 4.04 -7.24 -9.10
CA SER A 242 4.78 -6.84 -7.92
C SER A 242 5.58 -5.56 -8.12
N HIS A 243 5.92 -4.91 -7.01
CA HIS A 243 6.81 -3.77 -6.96
C HIS A 243 7.74 -3.87 -5.74
N PRO A 244 9.08 -3.90 -5.94
CA PRO A 244 10.03 -3.92 -4.84
C PRO A 244 10.14 -2.53 -4.20
N TRP A 245 9.41 -2.30 -3.10
CA TRP A 245 9.44 -1.04 -2.39
C TRP A 245 10.65 -0.97 -1.46
N LYS A 246 11.49 0.06 -1.65
CA LYS A 246 12.53 0.44 -0.68
C LYS A 246 11.89 1.17 0.50
N LEU A 247 11.87 0.53 1.67
CA LEU A 247 11.28 1.14 2.86
C LEU A 247 12.03 2.43 3.23
N PRO A 248 11.32 3.51 3.57
CA PRO A 248 11.92 4.78 3.95
C PRO A 248 12.79 4.63 5.22
N TYR A 249 13.85 5.45 5.29
CA TYR A 249 14.59 5.71 6.51
C TYR A 249 14.05 6.95 7.19
N PHE A 250 13.72 6.85 8.49
CA PHE A 250 13.30 7.96 9.34
C PHE A 250 14.49 8.40 10.22
N PRO A 251 15.15 9.53 9.89
CA PRO A 251 16.20 10.15 10.71
C PRO A 251 15.95 10.21 12.23
N SER A 252 14.70 10.33 12.70
CA SER A 252 14.42 10.36 14.14
C SER A 252 14.77 9.06 14.87
N GLY A 253 14.90 7.95 14.14
CA GLY A 253 15.05 6.62 14.76
C GLY A 253 13.85 6.22 15.60
N LYS A 254 12.66 6.79 15.35
CA LYS A 254 11.41 6.41 16.01
C LYS A 254 10.65 5.37 15.18
N GLU A 255 10.03 4.40 15.85
CA GLU A 255 9.11 3.45 15.22
C GLU A 255 7.93 4.18 14.59
N GLN A 256 7.55 3.76 13.38
CA GLN A 256 6.46 4.35 12.60
C GLN A 256 5.34 3.33 12.38
N LYS A 257 4.09 3.70 12.67
CA LYS A 257 2.90 2.91 12.33
C LYS A 257 2.34 3.41 11.01
N CYS A 258 2.28 2.54 10.00
CA CYS A 258 1.98 2.91 8.63
C CYS A 258 0.82 2.12 8.04
N THR A 259 0.16 2.70 7.05
CA THR A 259 -0.88 2.07 6.24
C THR A 259 -0.48 2.14 4.78
N LEU A 260 -0.64 1.03 4.05
CA LEU A 260 -0.41 0.98 2.61
C LEU A 260 -1.73 1.19 1.87
N ARG A 261 -1.66 1.89 0.74
CA ARG A 261 -2.75 2.04 -0.22
C ARG A 261 -2.27 1.70 -1.61
N ILE A 262 -3.11 0.97 -2.33
CA ILE A 262 -3.02 0.80 -3.78
C ILE A 262 -4.25 1.43 -4.42
N ARG A 263 -4.03 2.27 -5.44
CA ARG A 263 -5.07 2.74 -6.35
C ARG A 263 -4.82 2.16 -7.71
N TYR A 264 -5.86 1.63 -8.32
CA TYR A 264 -5.82 1.02 -9.62
C TYR A 264 -6.88 1.68 -10.49
N ASN A 265 -6.41 2.59 -11.35
CA ASN A 265 -7.25 3.32 -12.29
C ASN A 265 -7.17 2.64 -13.66
N ILE A 266 -8.30 2.13 -14.13
CA ILE A 266 -8.44 1.55 -15.48
C ILE A 266 -9.19 2.54 -16.33
N SER A 267 -8.80 2.68 -17.58
CA SER A 267 -9.55 3.44 -18.59
C SER A 267 -9.43 2.72 -19.93
N THR A 268 -10.28 3.09 -20.88
CA THR A 268 -10.20 2.68 -22.28
C THR A 268 -9.67 3.84 -23.11
N ASN A 269 -9.40 3.59 -24.40
CA ASN A 269 -8.98 4.62 -25.35
C ASN A 269 -10.14 5.42 -25.97
N ASP A 270 -11.37 5.23 -25.49
CA ASP A 270 -12.56 5.88 -26.07
C ASP A 270 -12.57 7.41 -25.85
N TYR A 271 -11.74 7.93 -24.96
CA TYR A 271 -11.43 9.36 -24.83
C TYR A 271 -10.02 9.55 -24.25
N ASP A 272 -9.47 10.77 -24.40
CA ASP A 272 -8.16 11.12 -23.85
C ASP A 272 -8.31 11.68 -22.42
N PRO A 273 -8.02 10.89 -21.36
CA PRO A 273 -8.22 11.34 -19.98
C PRO A 273 -7.28 12.49 -19.57
N MET A 274 -6.22 12.76 -20.34
CA MET A 274 -5.31 13.87 -20.09
C MET A 274 -5.76 15.18 -20.74
N LYS A 275 -6.81 15.16 -21.56
CA LYS A 275 -7.37 16.35 -22.22
C LYS A 275 -8.86 16.54 -21.97
N THR A 276 -9.53 15.58 -21.35
CA THR A 276 -10.95 15.66 -21.01
C THR A 276 -11.11 16.13 -19.57
N PHE A 277 -11.59 17.37 -19.41
CA PHE A 277 -11.83 17.99 -18.13
C PHE A 277 -13.30 18.37 -18.00
N SER A 278 -13.64 19.14 -16.96
CA SER A 278 -15.03 19.50 -16.64
C SER A 278 -15.76 20.38 -17.63
N ASP A 279 -15.03 21.08 -18.47
CA ASP A 279 -15.58 21.79 -19.62
C ASP A 279 -16.25 20.83 -20.62
N SER A 280 -15.86 19.56 -20.59
CA SER A 280 -16.48 18.47 -21.34
C SER A 280 -17.64 17.79 -20.59
N ASN A 281 -18.25 18.42 -19.58
CA ASN A 281 -19.37 17.81 -18.86
C ASN A 281 -20.72 18.05 -19.55
N GLY A 282 -21.66 17.15 -19.27
CA GLY A 282 -23.03 17.21 -19.79
C GLY A 282 -23.21 16.35 -21.03
N ALA A 283 -24.46 15.95 -21.29
CA ALA A 283 -24.78 15.01 -22.37
C ALA A 283 -24.34 15.51 -23.75
N ASP A 284 -24.37 16.83 -23.99
CA ASP A 284 -24.05 17.41 -25.29
C ASP A 284 -22.54 17.63 -25.52
N ASN A 285 -21.75 17.75 -24.44
CA ASN A 285 -20.33 18.09 -24.53
C ASN A 285 -19.40 16.93 -24.17
N SER A 286 -19.91 15.93 -23.45
CA SER A 286 -19.09 14.82 -23.00
C SER A 286 -18.67 13.94 -24.18
N PRO A 287 -17.38 13.57 -24.28
CA PRO A 287 -16.93 12.61 -25.28
C PRO A 287 -17.55 11.23 -25.08
N ILE A 288 -18.19 11.01 -23.92
CA ILE A 288 -18.90 9.78 -23.61
C ILE A 288 -20.19 10.02 -22.83
N THR A 289 -21.24 9.33 -23.20
CA THR A 289 -22.56 9.37 -22.57
C THR A 289 -23.04 7.97 -22.20
N ASN A 290 -24.02 7.86 -21.31
CA ASN A 290 -24.61 6.57 -20.97
C ASN A 290 -25.43 6.01 -22.13
N ASP A 291 -25.24 4.72 -22.36
CA ASP A 291 -25.96 3.90 -23.31
C ASP A 291 -26.30 4.61 -24.65
N PRO A 292 -25.29 5.20 -25.34
CA PRO A 292 -25.53 6.00 -26.53
C PRO A 292 -26.03 5.12 -27.67
N GLU A 293 -27.00 5.63 -28.42
CA GLU A 293 -27.41 5.04 -29.68
C GLU A 293 -26.46 5.52 -30.79
N VAL A 294 -25.87 4.58 -31.52
CA VAL A 294 -24.99 4.83 -32.66
C VAL A 294 -25.54 4.15 -33.91
N LEU A 295 -25.41 4.80 -35.05
CA LEU A 295 -25.78 4.20 -36.34
C LEU A 295 -24.62 3.37 -36.88
N PHE A 296 -24.82 2.07 -37.02
CA PHE A 296 -23.86 1.17 -37.66
C PHE A 296 -24.31 0.85 -39.08
N GLY A 297 -23.50 1.21 -40.08
CA GLY A 297 -23.85 1.00 -41.49
C GLY A 297 -23.14 1.97 -42.44
N LYS A 298 -23.51 1.92 -43.72
CA LYS A 298 -23.05 2.90 -44.71
C LYS A 298 -23.90 4.17 -44.59
N PRO A 299 -23.31 5.37 -44.74
CA PRO A 299 -24.01 6.64 -44.54
C PRO A 299 -25.38 6.73 -45.23
N ASP A 300 -25.49 6.19 -46.45
CA ASP A 300 -26.64 6.37 -47.32
C ASP A 300 -27.55 5.12 -47.48
N ASN A 301 -27.23 3.99 -46.83
CA ASN A 301 -28.10 2.79 -46.85
C ASN A 301 -27.73 1.78 -45.75
N ASN A 302 -28.74 1.11 -45.18
CA ASN A 302 -28.63 0.05 -44.16
C ASN A 302 -28.01 0.51 -42.82
N ASN A 303 -28.47 1.65 -42.28
CA ASN A 303 -28.12 2.06 -40.92
C ASN A 303 -28.96 1.27 -39.92
N VAL A 304 -28.29 0.54 -39.03
CA VAL A 304 -28.91 -0.13 -37.90
C VAL A 304 -28.61 0.69 -36.64
N PRO A 305 -29.62 1.20 -35.92
CA PRO A 305 -29.39 1.81 -34.62
C PRO A 305 -28.96 0.71 -33.64
N LEU A 306 -27.78 0.90 -33.04
CA LEU A 306 -27.25 0.02 -32.00
C LEU A 306 -27.03 0.85 -30.74
N GLN A 307 -27.46 0.32 -29.61
CA GLN A 307 -27.13 0.90 -28.32
C GLN A 307 -25.82 0.31 -27.81
N LEU A 308 -24.84 1.17 -27.50
CA LEU A 308 -23.64 0.73 -26.81
C LEU A 308 -23.95 0.51 -25.33
N ALA A 309 -23.47 -0.55 -24.71
CA ALA A 309 -23.67 -0.81 -23.27
C ALA A 309 -22.65 -0.05 -22.41
N ILE A 310 -22.72 1.29 -22.46
CA ILE A 310 -21.79 2.18 -21.77
C ILE A 310 -22.44 2.71 -20.50
N ASN A 311 -21.82 2.39 -19.36
CA ASN A 311 -22.16 3.01 -18.09
C ASN A 311 -21.06 4.00 -17.71
N THR A 312 -21.28 5.30 -17.89
CA THR A 312 -20.29 6.34 -17.60
C THR A 312 -19.91 6.43 -16.13
N ALA A 313 -20.69 5.86 -15.19
CA ALA A 313 -20.27 5.71 -13.79
C ALA A 313 -19.24 4.58 -13.60
N GLN A 314 -19.15 3.64 -14.54
CA GLN A 314 -18.20 2.53 -14.56
C GLN A 314 -17.13 2.66 -15.66
N PHE A 315 -17.30 3.63 -16.56
CA PHE A 315 -16.46 3.85 -17.71
C PHE A 315 -15.20 4.63 -17.33
N GLY A 316 -14.06 3.94 -17.33
CA GLY A 316 -12.88 4.38 -16.60
C GLY A 316 -13.14 4.37 -15.08
N ARG A 317 -12.39 3.59 -14.30
CA ARG A 317 -12.73 3.35 -12.89
C ARG A 317 -11.49 3.26 -12.04
N THR A 318 -11.56 3.85 -10.85
CA THR A 318 -10.50 3.75 -9.85
C THR A 318 -10.94 2.83 -8.74
N PHE A 319 -10.28 1.69 -8.65
CA PHE A 319 -10.34 0.81 -7.50
C PHE A 319 -9.31 1.26 -6.48
N GLN A 320 -9.65 1.14 -5.20
CA GLN A 320 -8.74 1.43 -4.12
C GLN A 320 -8.82 0.32 -3.09
N ASP A 321 -7.65 -0.14 -2.68
CA ASP A 321 -7.53 -0.94 -1.49
C ASP A 321 -6.60 -0.26 -0.47
N ARG A 322 -6.96 -0.40 0.80
CA ARG A 322 -6.16 0.04 1.94
C ARG A 322 -5.82 -1.22 2.71
N SER A 323 -4.58 -1.65 2.57
CA SER A 323 -4.11 -2.90 3.13
C SER A 323 -3.71 -2.74 4.61
N HIS A 324 -3.15 -3.81 5.17
CA HIS A 324 -2.77 -3.95 6.59
C HIS A 324 -1.98 -2.77 7.15
N VAL A 325 -2.18 -2.51 8.45
CA VAL A 325 -1.35 -1.58 9.21
C VAL A 325 -0.08 -2.30 9.64
N PHE A 326 1.07 -1.73 9.34
CA PHE A 326 2.37 -2.31 9.65
C PHE A 326 3.25 -1.31 10.39
N LYS A 327 4.34 -1.81 10.99
CA LYS A 327 5.32 -0.99 11.67
C LYS A 327 6.62 -0.96 10.89
N ILE A 328 7.19 0.22 10.74
CA ILE A 328 8.58 0.39 10.33
C ILE A 328 9.38 0.70 11.59
N ILE A 329 10.16 -0.28 12.04
CA ILE A 329 11.06 -0.11 13.18
C ILE A 329 12.40 0.49 12.73
N PRO A 330 13.08 1.25 13.60
CA PRO A 330 14.41 1.79 13.33
C PRO A 330 15.38 0.66 12.98
N ARG A 331 16.32 0.94 12.07
CA ARG A 331 17.40 0.02 11.80
C ARG A 331 18.52 0.18 12.83
N GLU A 332 19.03 -0.93 13.33
CA GLU A 332 20.21 -0.94 14.19
C GLU A 332 21.49 -0.60 13.40
N LYS A 333 22.42 0.09 14.07
CA LYS A 333 23.64 0.64 13.44
C LYS A 333 24.50 -0.39 12.69
N HIS A 334 24.57 -1.60 13.20
CA HIS A 334 25.39 -2.66 12.59
C HIS A 334 24.76 -3.32 11.37
N PHE A 335 23.55 -2.89 10.97
CA PHE A 335 22.90 -3.27 9.72
C PHE A 335 22.91 -2.15 8.69
N GLU A 336 23.60 -1.04 8.94
CA GLU A 336 23.56 0.15 8.07
C GLU A 336 24.01 -0.15 6.62
N ASP A 337 24.94 -1.08 6.46
CA ASP A 337 25.52 -1.49 5.17
C ASP A 337 24.91 -2.77 4.58
N LYS A 338 23.85 -3.33 5.19
CA LYS A 338 23.29 -4.64 4.81
C LYS A 338 21.94 -4.53 4.13
N ARG A 339 21.77 -5.18 2.98
CA ARG A 339 20.45 -5.23 2.32
C ARG A 339 19.55 -6.21 3.05
N ILE A 340 18.31 -5.83 3.31
CA ILE A 340 17.32 -6.68 3.99
C ILE A 340 16.14 -6.92 3.06
N TRP A 341 15.78 -8.17 2.81
CA TRP A 341 14.60 -8.58 2.06
C TRP A 341 13.52 -9.05 3.03
N ASN A 342 12.30 -8.53 2.90
CA ASN A 342 11.17 -9.08 3.65
C ASN A 342 10.58 -10.27 2.89
N LEU A 343 10.42 -11.39 3.59
CA LEU A 343 9.68 -12.56 3.14
C LEU A 343 8.45 -12.71 4.02
N ASN A 344 7.28 -12.51 3.43
CA ASN A 344 5.98 -12.51 4.09
C ASN A 344 5.08 -13.64 3.61
N VAL A 345 3.87 -13.66 4.13
CA VAL A 345 2.72 -14.41 3.61
C VAL A 345 1.69 -13.42 3.06
N ARG A 346 1.02 -13.80 1.98
CA ARG A 346 -0.14 -13.10 1.42
C ARG A 346 -1.34 -14.02 1.36
N GLY A 347 -2.52 -13.43 1.24
CA GLY A 347 -3.78 -14.15 1.07
C GLY A 347 -4.61 -14.21 2.35
N LYS A 348 -5.74 -14.89 2.24
CA LYS A 348 -6.69 -15.08 3.35
C LYS A 348 -7.23 -16.51 3.35
N ARG A 349 -7.55 -17.04 4.52
CA ARG A 349 -8.32 -18.28 4.65
C ARG A 349 -9.62 -18.22 3.82
N GLY A 350 -9.80 -19.16 2.90
CA GLY A 350 -11.06 -19.49 2.23
C GLY A 350 -10.83 -20.19 0.89
N ASN A 351 -11.90 -20.52 0.17
CA ASN A 351 -11.82 -20.89 -1.24
C ASN A 351 -11.86 -19.63 -2.14
N ILE A 352 -11.71 -19.80 -3.45
CA ILE A 352 -11.64 -18.70 -4.42
C ILE A 352 -12.88 -17.78 -4.37
N VAL A 353 -14.07 -18.32 -4.10
CA VAL A 353 -15.32 -17.53 -4.03
C VAL A 353 -15.38 -16.75 -2.72
N GLN A 354 -14.95 -17.37 -1.62
CA GLN A 354 -15.00 -16.78 -0.28
C GLN A 354 -13.98 -15.66 -0.07
N THR A 355 -12.84 -15.74 -0.77
CA THR A 355 -11.70 -14.82 -0.57
C THR A 355 -11.53 -13.82 -1.69
N PHE A 356 -12.35 -13.90 -2.75
CA PHE A 356 -12.27 -12.99 -3.88
C PHE A 356 -12.27 -11.51 -3.45
N PRO A 357 -11.32 -10.69 -3.93
CA PRO A 357 -10.28 -10.99 -4.92
C PRO A 357 -8.91 -11.43 -4.35
N ALA A 358 -8.79 -11.62 -3.03
CA ALA A 358 -7.56 -12.05 -2.34
C ALA A 358 -7.40 -13.58 -2.31
N VAL A 359 -7.39 -14.21 -3.48
CA VAL A 359 -7.56 -15.67 -3.60
C VAL A 359 -6.25 -16.46 -3.45
N GLU A 360 -5.12 -15.80 -3.66
CA GLU A 360 -3.78 -16.39 -3.61
C GLU A 360 -3.29 -16.46 -2.17
N TYR A 361 -3.03 -17.67 -1.70
CA TYR A 361 -2.43 -17.93 -0.39
C TYR A 361 -1.00 -18.47 -0.58
N ASP A 362 0.01 -17.62 -0.40
CA ASP A 362 1.39 -17.88 -0.84
C ASP A 362 2.43 -17.17 0.03
N PHE A 363 3.70 -17.57 -0.08
CA PHE A 363 4.82 -16.74 0.38
C PHE A 363 5.05 -15.57 -0.60
N ALA A 364 5.41 -14.40 -0.07
CA ALA A 364 5.63 -13.18 -0.84
C ALA A 364 6.99 -12.56 -0.48
N PRO A 365 7.99 -12.59 -1.38
CA PRO A 365 7.95 -13.17 -2.72
C PRO A 365 8.03 -14.71 -2.70
N LYS A 366 7.33 -15.34 -3.65
CA LYS A 366 7.35 -16.80 -3.84
C LYS A 366 8.71 -17.33 -4.31
N ARG A 367 9.41 -16.54 -5.12
CA ARG A 367 10.74 -16.84 -5.66
C ARG A 367 11.66 -15.67 -5.32
N LEU A 368 12.54 -15.88 -4.36
CA LEU A 368 13.47 -14.87 -3.89
C LEU A 368 14.88 -15.19 -4.36
N THR A 369 15.56 -14.23 -4.98
CA THR A 369 16.98 -14.35 -5.37
C THR A 369 17.77 -13.23 -4.72
N ILE A 370 18.81 -13.58 -3.97
CA ILE A 370 19.62 -12.65 -3.17
C ILE A 370 21.11 -13.00 -3.23
N ASN A 371 21.96 -12.09 -2.77
CA ASN A 371 23.38 -12.40 -2.54
C ASN A 371 23.60 -12.93 -1.12
N SER A 372 24.70 -13.66 -0.91
CA SER A 372 25.10 -14.24 0.37
C SER A 372 25.33 -13.20 1.48
N ASN A 373 25.59 -11.95 1.10
CA ASN A 373 25.74 -10.80 1.99
C ASN A 373 24.41 -10.10 2.36
N ASP A 374 23.30 -10.48 1.72
CA ASP A 374 21.97 -9.95 2.03
C ASP A 374 21.36 -10.72 3.21
N TYR A 375 20.43 -10.07 3.91
CA TYR A 375 19.63 -10.69 4.97
C TYR A 375 18.17 -10.82 4.54
N ILE A 376 17.48 -11.82 5.09
CA ILE A 376 16.05 -12.05 4.90
C ILE A 376 15.36 -11.93 6.24
N HIS A 377 14.40 -11.02 6.35
CA HIS A 377 13.48 -10.96 7.48
C HIS A 377 12.25 -11.80 7.12
N VAL A 378 12.16 -13.00 7.70
CA VAL A 378 11.04 -13.92 7.51
C VAL A 378 10.01 -13.68 8.59
N GLN A 379 8.83 -13.17 8.24
CA GLN A 379 7.76 -12.82 9.19
C GLN A 379 6.39 -13.03 8.54
N TRP A 380 5.31 -13.09 9.32
CA TRP A 380 3.96 -13.14 8.76
C TRP A 380 2.90 -12.70 9.76
N GLU A 381 1.75 -12.31 9.23
CA GLU A 381 0.53 -12.07 9.99
C GLU A 381 -0.51 -13.13 9.63
N GLY A 382 -1.22 -13.62 10.64
CA GLY A 382 -2.40 -14.48 10.47
C GLY A 382 -3.62 -13.85 11.15
N SER A 383 -4.66 -14.64 11.37
CA SER A 383 -5.89 -14.15 11.99
C SER A 383 -6.61 -15.20 12.83
N ASN A 384 -7.38 -14.74 13.82
CA ASN A 384 -8.33 -15.55 14.60
C ASN A 384 -9.78 -15.12 14.36
N THR A 385 -10.00 -14.23 13.39
CA THR A 385 -11.27 -13.54 13.17
C THR A 385 -11.72 -13.62 11.71
N ASN A 386 -11.32 -14.68 10.99
CA ASN A 386 -11.89 -14.94 9.67
C ASN A 386 -13.38 -15.28 9.78
N PRO A 387 -14.18 -15.05 8.73
CA PRO A 387 -15.57 -15.47 8.73
C PRO A 387 -15.70 -16.99 8.92
N GLY A 388 -16.74 -17.41 9.65
CA GLY A 388 -17.03 -18.82 9.90
C GLY A 388 -17.45 -19.59 8.64
N GLY A 389 -17.11 -20.87 8.59
CA GLY A 389 -17.44 -21.75 7.45
C GLY A 389 -16.57 -21.51 6.21
N TYR A 390 -15.50 -20.73 6.33
CA TYR A 390 -14.54 -20.53 5.25
C TYR A 390 -13.62 -21.74 5.13
N ALA A 391 -13.44 -22.21 3.89
CA ALA A 391 -12.62 -23.37 3.58
C ALA A 391 -11.16 -23.15 3.99
N GLY A 392 -10.48 -24.22 4.40
CA GLY A 392 -9.08 -24.17 4.80
C GLY A 392 -8.75 -25.17 5.91
N GLU A 393 -7.47 -25.35 6.16
CA GLU A 393 -6.99 -26.27 7.19
C GLU A 393 -7.00 -25.62 8.58
N GLY A 394 -7.03 -26.44 9.62
CA GLY A 394 -7.05 -25.98 11.00
C GLY A 394 -8.44 -25.61 11.53
N ARG A 395 -8.48 -24.98 12.70
CA ARG A 395 -9.74 -24.57 13.34
C ARG A 395 -10.46 -23.50 12.53
N ASP A 396 -11.78 -23.59 12.49
CA ASP A 396 -12.62 -22.59 11.83
C ASP A 396 -12.28 -21.17 12.30
N GLN A 397 -12.38 -20.19 11.38
CA GLN A 397 -12.05 -18.78 11.60
C GLN A 397 -10.57 -18.46 11.86
N THR A 398 -9.71 -19.48 12.00
CA THR A 398 -8.27 -19.28 12.23
C THR A 398 -7.45 -19.40 10.97
N ASP A 399 -6.38 -18.62 10.93
CA ASP A 399 -5.39 -18.59 9.87
C ASP A 399 -4.01 -18.67 10.51
N ARG A 400 -3.25 -19.67 10.08
CA ARG A 400 -1.96 -20.05 10.64
C ARG A 400 -1.00 -20.27 9.50
N SER A 401 0.24 -19.82 9.68
CA SER A 401 1.34 -20.08 8.77
C SER A 401 2.55 -20.58 9.55
N ASN A 402 3.33 -21.42 8.88
CA ASN A 402 4.65 -21.85 9.34
C ASN A 402 5.57 -22.02 8.14
N MET A 403 6.85 -22.26 8.41
CA MET A 403 7.83 -22.54 7.38
C MET A 403 8.65 -23.78 7.76
N VAL A 404 8.62 -24.78 6.89
CA VAL A 404 9.43 -25.99 6.99
C VAL A 404 10.22 -26.21 5.71
N ALA A 405 11.39 -26.81 5.85
CA ALA A 405 12.25 -27.15 4.72
C ALA A 405 11.61 -28.26 3.86
N MET A 406 11.90 -28.23 2.57
CA MET A 406 11.52 -29.28 1.63
C MET A 406 12.63 -29.47 0.58
N GLU A 407 12.66 -30.62 -0.09
CA GLU A 407 13.73 -30.95 -1.04
C GLU A 407 13.56 -30.22 -2.39
N LYS A 408 12.36 -30.26 -2.98
CA LYS A 408 12.05 -29.72 -4.30
C LYS A 408 10.54 -29.48 -4.48
N PRO A 409 10.10 -28.55 -5.35
CA PRO A 409 8.74 -28.03 -5.33
C PRO A 409 7.64 -29.02 -5.76
N ASP A 410 8.00 -30.10 -6.46
CA ASP A 410 7.11 -31.20 -6.86
C ASP A 410 6.85 -32.20 -5.71
N ILE A 411 7.59 -32.12 -4.61
CA ILE A 411 7.32 -32.85 -3.37
C ILE A 411 6.49 -31.97 -2.43
N SER A 412 5.49 -32.53 -1.75
CA SER A 412 4.63 -31.82 -0.79
C SER A 412 4.83 -32.34 0.63
N PHE A 413 6.08 -32.68 0.96
CA PHE A 413 6.46 -33.31 2.22
C PHE A 413 7.62 -32.53 2.86
N PRO A 414 7.53 -32.19 4.16
CA PRO A 414 8.64 -31.57 4.88
C PRO A 414 9.84 -32.52 4.95
N GLN A 415 11.02 -32.04 4.58
CA GLN A 415 12.25 -32.82 4.65
C GLN A 415 13.40 -31.89 4.99
N ASN A 416 14.35 -32.38 5.78
CA ASN A 416 15.57 -31.63 6.02
C ASN A 416 16.40 -31.59 4.73
N SER A 417 16.26 -30.51 3.96
CA SER A 417 17.03 -30.22 2.75
C SER A 417 18.26 -29.37 3.03
N GLY A 418 18.60 -29.15 4.31
CA GLY A 418 19.71 -28.30 4.72
C GLY A 418 19.40 -26.79 4.69
N LEU A 419 18.17 -26.37 4.39
CA LEU A 419 17.76 -24.95 4.40
C LEU A 419 18.21 -24.22 5.68
N PHE A 420 17.91 -24.80 6.84
CA PHE A 420 18.24 -24.19 8.14
C PHE A 420 19.68 -24.44 8.57
N ASP A 421 20.32 -25.51 8.09
CA ASP A 421 21.75 -25.78 8.32
C ASP A 421 22.66 -24.75 7.65
N HIS A 422 22.14 -24.08 6.61
CA HIS A 422 22.81 -23.01 5.88
C HIS A 422 22.32 -21.60 6.27
N ALA A 423 21.48 -21.50 7.29
CA ALA A 423 20.95 -20.25 7.82
C ALA A 423 21.68 -19.85 9.11
N LYS A 424 21.86 -18.55 9.30
CA LYS A 424 22.35 -17.95 10.55
C LYS A 424 21.40 -16.86 11.00
N VAL A 425 21.00 -16.90 12.28
CA VAL A 425 20.26 -15.79 12.89
C VAL A 425 21.22 -14.63 13.12
N ILE A 426 20.90 -13.51 12.47
CA ILE A 426 21.61 -12.25 12.62
C ILE A 426 20.94 -11.40 13.70
N HIS A 427 19.60 -11.45 13.76
CA HIS A 427 18.82 -10.72 14.75
C HIS A 427 17.44 -11.37 14.94
N ALA A 428 16.90 -11.23 16.15
CA ALA A 428 15.52 -11.55 16.47
C ALA A 428 14.92 -10.42 17.31
N LEU A 429 13.68 -10.03 17.01
CA LEU A 429 13.02 -8.90 17.67
C LEU A 429 12.72 -9.15 19.16
N ASP A 430 12.73 -10.41 19.58
CA ASP A 430 12.63 -10.81 20.98
C ASP A 430 13.99 -10.87 21.70
N GLY A 431 15.05 -10.36 21.07
CA GLY A 431 16.40 -10.22 21.65
C GLY A 431 17.26 -11.50 21.58
N ARG A 432 16.74 -12.59 21.01
CA ARG A 432 17.49 -13.84 20.90
C ARG A 432 18.58 -13.78 19.84
N HIS A 433 19.65 -14.51 20.08
CA HIS A 433 20.84 -14.59 19.26
C HIS A 433 21.48 -15.98 19.39
N ASN A 434 22.44 -16.31 18.51
CA ASN A 434 23.20 -17.58 18.52
C ASN A 434 22.35 -18.86 18.46
N MET A 435 21.19 -18.81 17.80
CA MET A 435 20.33 -19.98 17.58
C MET A 435 21.03 -21.01 16.68
N THR A 436 20.92 -22.29 17.04
CA THR A 436 21.37 -23.42 16.19
C THR A 436 20.43 -23.61 15.00
N SER A 437 20.83 -24.43 14.01
CA SER A 437 19.94 -24.74 12.87
C SER A 437 18.65 -25.44 13.32
N ALA A 438 18.72 -26.27 14.37
CA ALA A 438 17.56 -26.91 14.99
C ALA A 438 16.63 -25.87 15.66
N ASP A 439 17.19 -24.87 16.34
CA ASP A 439 16.41 -23.79 16.96
C ASP A 439 15.69 -22.93 15.91
N ILE A 440 16.35 -22.64 14.78
CA ILE A 440 15.74 -21.92 13.65
C ILE A 440 14.59 -22.76 13.08
N ALA A 441 14.82 -24.05 12.85
CA ALA A 441 13.83 -24.95 12.28
C ALA A 441 12.57 -25.04 13.17
N ILE A 442 12.73 -25.18 14.49
CA ILE A 442 11.60 -25.27 15.41
C ILE A 442 10.88 -23.93 15.56
N ALA A 443 11.61 -22.80 15.56
CA ALA A 443 11.01 -21.47 15.57
C ALA A 443 10.15 -21.21 14.33
N MET A 444 10.65 -21.54 13.15
CA MET A 444 9.90 -21.40 11.89
C MET A 444 8.72 -22.35 11.79
N ALA A 445 8.82 -23.56 12.37
CA ALA A 445 7.73 -24.54 12.39
C ALA A 445 6.61 -24.18 13.37
N THR A 446 6.92 -23.46 14.45
CA THR A 446 6.01 -23.18 15.59
C THR A 446 5.69 -21.69 15.77
N ALA A 447 5.93 -20.86 14.76
CA ALA A 447 5.72 -19.41 14.81
C ALA A 447 6.41 -18.75 16.04
N GLY A 448 7.59 -19.25 16.40
CA GLY A 448 8.42 -18.77 17.50
C GLY A 448 8.01 -19.22 18.89
N THR A 449 6.90 -19.96 19.06
CA THR A 449 6.49 -20.51 20.36
C THR A 449 7.58 -21.37 20.98
N TYR A 450 8.19 -22.24 20.18
CA TYR A 450 9.43 -22.92 20.53
C TYR A 450 10.56 -22.33 19.72
N ASN A 451 11.66 -22.03 20.38
CA ASN A 451 12.84 -21.38 19.79
C ASN A 451 14.14 -21.95 20.38
N ASP A 452 14.00 -23.02 21.13
CA ASP A 452 15.06 -23.85 21.70
C ASP A 452 14.60 -25.29 21.45
N ALA A 453 15.29 -25.97 20.53
CA ALA A 453 14.92 -27.32 20.11
C ALA A 453 15.01 -28.33 21.26
N THR A 454 15.83 -28.06 22.28
CA THR A 454 15.95 -28.93 23.47
C THR A 454 14.75 -28.84 24.40
N LYS A 455 13.99 -27.75 24.30
CA LYS A 455 12.76 -27.52 25.08
C LYS A 455 11.50 -27.97 24.35
N PHE A 456 11.60 -28.41 23.09
CA PHE A 456 10.46 -28.98 22.40
C PHE A 456 10.14 -30.35 23.00
N PRO A 457 8.90 -30.61 23.45
CA PRO A 457 8.57 -31.82 24.18
C PRO A 457 8.72 -33.05 23.27
N ALA A 458 9.33 -34.11 23.81
CA ALA A 458 9.51 -35.37 23.11
C ALA A 458 8.19 -36.14 22.99
N ASP A 459 7.31 -36.03 24.00
CA ASP A 459 5.95 -36.54 23.95
C ASP A 459 4.95 -35.39 23.73
N LEU A 460 4.24 -35.46 22.60
CA LEU A 460 3.23 -34.46 22.25
C LEU A 460 2.00 -34.49 23.18
N ASN A 461 1.84 -35.53 24.00
CA ASN A 461 0.81 -35.59 25.03
C ASN A 461 1.13 -34.69 26.25
N GLU A 462 2.38 -34.22 26.39
CA GLU A 462 2.83 -33.30 27.44
C GLU A 462 2.50 -31.84 27.12
N PHE A 463 1.86 -31.55 25.98
CA PHE A 463 1.31 -30.24 25.67
C PHE A 463 0.05 -29.96 26.52
N GLU A 464 0.24 -29.51 27.75
CA GLU A 464 -0.89 -29.21 28.67
C GLU A 464 -1.90 -28.19 28.11
N GLN A 465 -1.44 -27.29 27.23
CA GLN A 465 -2.26 -26.21 26.67
C GLN A 465 -3.06 -26.61 25.41
N CYS A 466 -2.84 -27.82 24.88
CA CYS A 466 -3.38 -28.19 23.57
C CYS A 466 -3.52 -29.69 23.36
N ASN A 467 -4.62 -30.11 22.73
CA ASN A 467 -4.73 -31.49 22.27
C ASN A 467 -3.95 -31.73 20.97
N ARG A 468 -3.68 -33.01 20.66
CA ARG A 468 -2.93 -33.44 19.48
C ARG A 468 -3.50 -32.91 18.15
N LYS A 469 -4.82 -32.76 18.05
CA LYS A 469 -5.47 -32.23 16.85
C LYS A 469 -5.15 -30.75 16.66
N GLN A 470 -5.26 -29.95 17.72
CA GLN A 470 -4.91 -28.52 17.70
C GLN A 470 -3.44 -28.32 17.36
N LEU A 471 -2.56 -29.17 17.91
CA LEU A 471 -1.13 -29.12 17.61
C LEU A 471 -0.84 -29.43 16.15
N ALA A 472 -1.45 -30.50 15.60
CA ALA A 472 -1.32 -30.86 14.18
C ALA A 472 -1.84 -29.77 13.23
N GLN A 473 -2.76 -28.93 13.72
CA GLN A 473 -3.38 -27.83 12.99
C GLN A 473 -2.71 -26.47 13.21
N LEU A 474 -1.59 -26.43 13.95
CA LEU A 474 -0.88 -25.21 14.34
C LEU A 474 -1.72 -24.24 15.19
N ASP A 475 -2.88 -24.66 15.69
CA ASP A 475 -3.82 -23.82 16.44
C ASP A 475 -3.27 -23.37 17.79
N CYS A 476 -2.31 -24.13 18.32
CA CYS A 476 -1.58 -23.87 19.55
C CYS A 476 -0.58 -22.72 19.44
N TYR A 477 -0.26 -22.32 18.22
CA TYR A 477 0.73 -21.29 17.95
C TYR A 477 0.04 -19.97 17.59
N PRO A 478 0.70 -18.83 17.84
CA PRO A 478 0.19 -17.53 17.44
C PRO A 478 -0.11 -17.46 15.93
N PRO A 479 -1.14 -16.71 15.51
CA PRO A 479 -1.40 -16.46 14.10
C PRO A 479 -0.26 -15.73 13.38
N SER A 480 0.44 -14.86 14.11
CA SER A 480 1.43 -13.94 13.57
C SER A 480 2.79 -14.20 14.19
N TYR A 481 3.84 -14.07 13.39
CA TYR A 481 5.21 -14.25 13.83
C TYR A 481 6.05 -13.04 13.41
N ALA A 482 6.65 -12.37 14.40
CA ALA A 482 7.54 -11.23 14.19
C ALA A 482 8.85 -11.63 13.50
N GLY A 483 9.18 -12.93 13.49
CA GLY A 483 10.17 -13.48 12.59
C GLY A 483 11.62 -13.45 13.07
N LEU A 484 12.49 -13.95 12.21
CA LEU A 484 13.94 -13.89 12.36
C LEU A 484 14.55 -13.12 11.18
N LEU A 485 15.64 -12.40 11.45
CA LEU A 485 16.53 -11.87 10.42
C LEU A 485 17.64 -12.90 10.17
N LEU A 486 17.64 -13.49 8.99
CA LEU A 486 18.49 -14.61 8.62
C LEU A 486 19.48 -14.22 7.52
N GLN A 487 20.70 -14.73 7.62
CA GLN A 487 21.66 -14.78 6.52
C GLN A 487 21.77 -16.22 6.02
N PHE A 488 21.89 -16.41 4.71
CA PHE A 488 22.01 -17.72 4.10
C PHE A 488 23.33 -17.87 3.34
N LYS A 489 23.93 -19.06 3.39
CA LYS A 489 25.04 -19.42 2.50
C LYS A 489 24.52 -19.63 1.07
N LYS A 490 25.42 -19.50 0.09
CA LYS A 490 25.15 -19.80 -1.33
C LYS A 490 24.44 -21.15 -1.50
N GLY A 491 23.38 -21.18 -2.30
CA GLY A 491 22.60 -22.39 -2.53
C GLY A 491 21.22 -22.12 -3.10
N VAL A 492 20.49 -23.19 -3.40
CA VAL A 492 19.06 -23.14 -3.77
C VAL A 492 18.31 -23.93 -2.74
N TYR A 493 17.35 -23.28 -2.08
CA TYR A 493 16.59 -23.87 -1.00
C TYR A 493 15.10 -23.75 -1.27
N TYR A 494 14.35 -24.74 -0.80
CA TYR A 494 12.90 -24.81 -0.95
C TYR A 494 12.26 -24.93 0.42
N TYR A 495 11.10 -24.31 0.57
CA TYR A 495 10.33 -24.33 1.81
C TYR A 495 8.84 -24.31 1.51
N MET A 496 8.06 -24.79 2.48
CA MET A 496 6.60 -24.84 2.39
C MET A 496 5.96 -24.49 3.72
N CYS A 497 4.69 -24.08 3.69
CA CYS A 497 3.84 -24.13 4.87
C CYS A 497 3.18 -25.50 4.95
N SER A 498 3.35 -26.22 6.06
CA SER A 498 2.71 -27.52 6.24
C SER A 498 1.21 -27.41 6.47
N GLY A 499 0.74 -26.31 7.08
CA GLY A 499 -0.68 -26.03 7.30
C GLY A 499 -1.44 -25.60 6.04
N ASN A 500 -0.78 -24.93 5.10
CA ASN A 500 -1.41 -24.38 3.88
C ASN A 500 -0.88 -25.03 2.59
N ASN A 501 -0.78 -26.35 2.61
CA ASN A 501 -0.37 -27.14 1.45
C ASN A 501 -1.32 -28.34 1.26
N ASN A 502 -2.54 -28.06 0.79
CA ASN A 502 -3.56 -29.05 0.46
C ASN A 502 -3.61 -29.24 -1.06
N PHE A 503 -3.37 -30.47 -1.53
CA PHE A 503 -3.27 -30.89 -2.94
C PHE A 503 -4.46 -30.48 -3.83
N THR A 504 -5.58 -30.06 -3.25
CA THR A 504 -6.78 -29.63 -3.97
C THR A 504 -6.65 -28.24 -4.60
N ASN A 505 -6.15 -27.23 -3.86
CA ASN A 505 -6.05 -25.84 -4.34
C ASN A 505 -5.07 -24.93 -3.57
N ARG A 506 -4.31 -25.45 -2.60
CA ARG A 506 -3.34 -24.65 -1.81
C ARG A 506 -1.95 -25.24 -1.91
N ASN A 507 -1.00 -24.43 -2.35
CA ASN A 507 0.37 -24.83 -2.62
C ASN A 507 1.35 -23.75 -2.16
N GLN A 508 1.26 -23.37 -0.87
CA GLN A 508 2.12 -22.36 -0.28
C GLN A 508 3.54 -22.89 -0.15
N LYS A 509 4.32 -22.68 -1.21
CA LYS A 509 5.71 -23.09 -1.36
C LYS A 509 6.54 -21.92 -1.86
N GLY A 510 7.79 -21.86 -1.43
CA GLY A 510 8.74 -20.84 -1.88
C GLY A 510 10.08 -21.44 -2.30
N ARG A 511 10.82 -20.64 -3.07
CA ARG A 511 12.18 -20.93 -3.50
C ARG A 511 13.08 -19.75 -3.16
N LEU A 512 14.16 -20.03 -2.45
CA LEU A 512 15.25 -19.11 -2.18
C LEU A 512 16.46 -19.50 -3.04
N THR A 513 17.03 -18.54 -3.76
CA THR A 513 18.28 -18.69 -4.50
C THR A 513 19.29 -17.69 -3.96
N VAL A 514 20.41 -18.17 -3.47
CA VAL A 514 21.48 -17.36 -2.90
C VAL A 514 22.72 -17.47 -3.79
N SER A 515 23.11 -16.35 -4.40
CA SER A 515 24.36 -16.20 -5.17
C SER A 515 25.47 -15.60 -4.30
N ASP A 516 26.71 -15.64 -4.79
CA ASP A 516 27.86 -15.01 -4.12
C ASP A 516 27.75 -13.48 -4.10
#